data_AF-A0A8R2JSZ8-F1
#
_entry.id   AF-A0A8R2JSZ8-F1
#
_cell.length_a   1.000
_cell.length_b   1.000
_cell.length_c   1.000
_cell.angle_alpha   90.00
_cell.angle_beta   90.00
_cell.angle_gamma   90.00
#
_symmetry.space_group_name_H-M   'P 1'
#
loop_
_entity.id
_entity.type
_entity.pdbx_description
1 polymer ?
#
loop_
_entity_poly.entity_id
_entity_poly.type
_entity_poly.pdbx_seq_one_letter_code
_entity_poly.pdbx_strand_id
1 'polypeptide(L)'
;MQNTKQISESSQCDQAKYEYKKSSYTEIYKVLQTLHQNKVLCDIKLETDDGGVVFGYKVVLASASPYFLAMFTNFSEKNQDQVTIRQLDSSALQIIIDFIYSGKILITEQNVQGLLPASNLLQIQEVKEACCDFLQAQLCPTNVLGIIALADLHSCTTLLTSSELYFQQHFWDVAEGVEFLSLSSEIMVRLISSDEFTVPSEEKIFESVIRWVKHDLESRKQFLPQLMEHVRLPLTSKDYIWKNVFKEPLLIDCSKCKGYVFEVLRFNLLKSEELITIPYDIRTKPRRPGSTPKVILAVGGVGKKGILVSTEWYDPTINQWQPGPKMITRNLFIFRITSLETHLQYVCLQKTFKSWCDK
;
A
#
# COMPACT_ATOMS: atom_id res chain seq x y z
N MET A 1 55.70 39.37 -73.03
CA MET A 1 55.27 38.15 -72.31
C MET A 1 56.10 38.09 -71.03
N GLN A 2 55.66 38.69 -69.92
CA GLN A 2 54.82 38.05 -68.88
C GLN A 2 55.27 36.59 -68.63
N ASN A 3 55.68 36.19 -67.43
CA ASN A 3 54.81 36.23 -66.27
C ASN A 3 55.56 36.10 -64.93
N THR A 4 55.00 36.78 -63.94
CA THR A 4 55.40 36.96 -62.56
C THR A 4 54.97 35.74 -61.72
N LYS A 5 55.85 35.18 -60.89
CA LYS A 5 55.44 34.34 -59.76
C LYS A 5 55.47 35.19 -58.49
N GLN A 6 54.32 35.73 -58.12
CA GLN A 6 54.08 36.28 -56.79
C GLN A 6 53.85 35.12 -55.82
N ILE A 7 54.63 35.13 -54.74
CA ILE A 7 54.41 34.31 -53.55
C ILE A 7 53.29 34.99 -52.78
N SER A 8 52.13 34.34 -52.67
CA SER A 8 51.00 34.81 -51.87
C SER A 8 51.19 34.41 -50.42
N GLU A 9 51.56 35.37 -49.57
CA GLU A 9 51.41 35.30 -48.13
C GLU A 9 49.93 35.36 -47.77
N SER A 10 49.38 34.28 -47.22
CA SER A 10 48.19 34.35 -46.37
C SER A 10 48.11 33.12 -45.46
N SER A 11 49.03 33.01 -44.51
CA SER A 11 48.91 32.08 -43.39
C SER A 11 48.20 32.77 -42.22
N GLN A 12 46.89 33.03 -42.35
CA GLN A 12 46.08 33.28 -41.16
C GLN A 12 45.82 31.93 -40.51
N CYS A 13 46.60 31.64 -39.47
CA CYS A 13 46.36 30.51 -38.59
C CYS A 13 45.09 30.82 -37.80
N ASP A 14 43.99 30.09 -38.04
CA ASP A 14 42.78 30.21 -37.24
C ASP A 14 43.11 30.03 -35.76
N GLN A 15 42.53 30.87 -34.89
CA GLN A 15 42.77 30.82 -33.46
C GLN A 15 42.33 29.46 -32.90
N ALA A 16 43.29 28.59 -32.60
CA ALA A 16 43.04 27.30 -31.99
C ALA A 16 42.43 27.49 -30.59
N LYS A 17 41.17 27.08 -30.42
CA LYS A 17 40.49 27.03 -29.12
C LYS A 17 40.52 25.58 -28.62
N TYR A 18 41.10 25.39 -27.43
CA TYR A 18 41.10 24.11 -26.73
C TYR A 18 40.38 24.26 -25.40
N GLU A 19 39.32 23.49 -25.20
CA GLU A 19 38.55 23.45 -23.95
C GLU A 19 38.90 22.17 -23.19
N TYR A 20 39.59 22.32 -22.06
CA TYR A 20 39.85 21.20 -21.15
C TYR A 20 38.68 21.00 -20.20
N LYS A 21 38.08 19.80 -20.23
CA LYS A 21 37.02 19.40 -19.31
C LYS A 21 37.59 18.48 -18.23
N LYS A 22 37.53 18.93 -16.98
CA LYS A 22 37.89 18.09 -15.82
C LYS A 22 36.95 16.89 -15.74
N SER A 23 37.49 15.70 -15.50
CA SER A 23 36.74 14.44 -15.49
C SER A 23 35.93 14.19 -14.21
N SER A 24 36.37 14.71 -13.06
CA SER A 24 35.71 14.50 -11.77
C SER A 24 35.97 15.63 -10.77
N TYR A 25 35.01 15.84 -9.86
CA TYR A 25 35.07 16.80 -8.76
C TYR A 25 35.26 16.12 -7.39
N THR A 26 35.46 14.80 -7.31
CA THR A 26 35.53 14.04 -6.06
C THR A 26 36.59 14.57 -5.08
N GLU A 27 37.76 14.98 -5.58
CA GLU A 27 38.82 15.55 -4.72
C GLU A 27 38.40 16.86 -4.05
N ILE A 28 37.57 17.68 -4.70
CA ILE A 28 37.06 18.92 -4.10
C ILE A 28 36.08 18.58 -2.98
N TYR A 29 35.18 17.62 -3.19
CA TYR A 29 34.26 17.16 -2.15
C TYR A 29 34.98 16.59 -0.93
N LYS A 30 36.06 15.81 -1.14
CA LYS A 30 36.89 15.32 -0.02
C LYS A 30 37.49 16.45 0.81
N VAL A 31 38.00 17.50 0.14
CA VAL A 31 38.52 18.69 0.82
C VAL A 31 37.41 19.41 1.59
N LEU A 32 36.25 19.63 0.97
CA LEU A 32 35.09 20.26 1.64
C LEU A 32 34.64 19.46 2.87
N GLN A 33 34.60 18.14 2.78
CA GLN A 33 34.26 17.25 3.89
C GLN A 33 35.28 17.37 5.03
N THR A 34 36.59 17.40 4.71
CA THR A 34 37.63 17.58 5.73
C THR A 34 37.57 18.96 6.40
N LEU A 35 37.29 20.01 5.64
CA LEU A 35 37.12 21.36 6.20
C LEU A 35 35.89 21.42 7.12
N HIS A 36 34.79 20.78 6.73
CA HIS A 36 33.54 20.72 7.51
C HIS A 36 33.74 19.98 8.83
N GLN A 37 34.40 18.82 8.81
CA GLN A 37 34.73 18.04 10.02
C GLN A 37 35.59 18.85 11.01
N ASN A 38 36.50 19.67 10.49
CA ASN A 38 37.34 20.57 11.31
C ASN A 38 36.64 21.91 11.63
N LYS A 39 35.40 22.12 11.17
CA LYS A 39 34.61 23.35 11.34
C LYS A 39 35.31 24.61 10.83
N VAL A 40 36.14 24.46 9.80
CA VAL A 40 36.90 25.55 9.19
C VAL A 40 36.03 26.22 8.11
N LEU A 41 35.96 27.55 8.12
CA LEU A 41 35.19 28.38 7.19
C LEU A 41 33.66 28.18 7.23
N CYS A 42 33.11 27.56 8.27
CA CYS A 42 31.66 27.38 8.40
C CYS A 42 30.98 28.74 8.59
N ASP A 43 30.04 29.08 7.72
CA ASP A 43 29.35 30.38 7.65
C ASP A 43 27.89 30.29 8.16
N ILE A 44 27.47 29.11 8.63
CA ILE A 44 26.16 28.91 9.23
C ILE A 44 26.21 27.89 10.38
N LYS A 45 25.44 28.19 11.44
CA LYS A 45 25.09 27.30 12.54
C LYS A 45 23.59 27.01 12.50
N LEU A 46 23.23 25.74 12.44
CA LEU A 46 21.86 25.26 12.45
C LEU A 46 21.55 24.70 13.83
N GLU A 47 20.68 25.36 14.57
CA GLU A 47 20.23 24.93 15.89
C GLU A 47 18.88 24.23 15.78
N THR A 48 18.72 23.09 16.43
CA THR A 48 17.48 22.32 16.46
C THR A 48 16.72 22.51 17.77
N ASP A 49 15.46 22.09 17.83
CA ASP A 49 14.59 22.30 19.00
C ASP A 49 15.11 21.60 20.28
N ASP A 50 15.90 20.54 20.12
CA ASP A 50 16.60 19.81 21.20
C ASP A 50 17.91 20.50 21.65
N GLY A 51 18.22 21.68 21.10
CA GLY A 51 19.40 22.48 21.44
C GLY A 51 20.71 22.02 20.80
N GLY A 52 20.65 21.01 19.93
CA GLY A 52 21.82 20.58 19.15
C GLY A 52 22.20 21.63 18.09
N VAL A 53 23.50 21.78 17.85
CA VAL A 53 24.02 22.73 16.85
C VAL A 53 24.88 22.02 15.83
N VAL A 54 24.48 22.13 14.56
CA VAL A 54 25.18 21.57 13.39
C VAL A 54 25.77 22.70 12.55
N PHE A 55 27.02 22.54 12.14
CA PHE A 55 27.73 23.55 11.34
C PHE A 55 27.66 23.18 9.86
N GLY A 56 27.72 24.16 8.97
CA GLY A 56 27.73 23.92 7.53
C GLY A 56 28.24 25.12 6.72
N TYR A 57 28.18 24.96 5.39
CA TYR A 57 28.42 26.01 4.41
C TYR A 57 27.13 26.34 3.68
N LYS A 58 26.66 27.60 3.73
CA LYS A 58 25.41 28.04 3.08
C LYS A 58 25.34 27.61 1.63
N VAL A 59 26.45 27.78 0.87
CA VAL A 59 26.51 27.42 -0.55
C VAL A 59 26.36 25.93 -0.80
N VAL A 60 26.98 25.07 0.03
CA VAL A 60 26.91 23.61 -0.13
C VAL A 60 25.51 23.13 0.22
N LEU A 61 24.96 23.60 1.34
CA LEU A 61 23.62 23.26 1.78
C LEU A 61 22.55 23.72 0.78
N ALA A 62 22.65 24.95 0.28
CA ALA A 62 21.76 25.47 -0.76
C ALA A 62 21.87 24.70 -2.08
N SER A 63 23.05 24.17 -2.42
CA SER A 63 23.21 23.37 -3.65
C SER A 63 22.55 21.99 -3.56
N ALA A 64 22.45 21.43 -2.35
CA ALA A 64 21.93 20.08 -2.12
C ALA A 64 20.46 20.04 -1.70
N SER A 65 19.90 21.15 -1.24
CA SER A 65 18.54 21.22 -0.68
C SER A 65 17.82 22.47 -1.15
N PRO A 66 16.66 22.33 -1.82
CA PRO A 66 15.81 23.46 -2.17
C PRO A 66 15.31 24.25 -0.94
N TYR A 67 15.12 23.58 0.20
CA TYR A 67 14.77 24.23 1.47
C TYR A 67 15.87 25.22 1.90
N PHE A 68 17.12 24.77 1.95
CA PHE A 68 18.25 25.63 2.30
C PHE A 68 18.50 26.72 1.24
N LEU A 69 18.31 26.40 -0.04
CA LEU A 69 18.40 27.40 -1.11
C LEU A 69 17.41 28.54 -0.88
N ALA A 70 16.14 28.20 -0.64
CA ALA A 70 15.11 29.20 -0.37
C ALA A 70 15.45 30.00 0.89
N MET A 71 15.81 29.33 1.99
CA MET A 71 16.16 29.94 3.27
C MET A 71 17.29 30.97 3.15
N PHE A 72 18.36 30.64 2.42
CA PHE A 72 19.54 31.50 2.29
C PHE A 72 19.45 32.54 1.17
N THR A 73 18.40 32.54 0.35
CA THR A 73 18.24 33.51 -0.77
C THR A 73 17.03 34.42 -0.60
N ASN A 74 15.89 33.85 -0.21
CA ASN A 74 14.59 34.53 -0.24
C ASN A 74 14.12 35.05 1.12
N PHE A 75 14.72 34.60 2.22
CA PHE A 75 14.32 34.94 3.57
C PHE A 75 15.36 35.81 4.31
N SER A 76 14.99 36.29 5.50
CA SER A 76 15.84 37.12 6.37
C SER A 76 17.12 36.41 6.83
N GLU A 77 17.06 35.08 6.89
CA GLU A 77 18.06 34.12 7.35
C GLU A 77 19.33 34.18 6.47
N LYS A 78 19.24 34.73 5.25
CA LYS A 78 20.41 34.99 4.40
C LYS A 78 21.50 35.79 5.11
N ASN A 79 21.11 36.75 5.95
CA ASN A 79 22.01 37.66 6.67
C ASN A 79 22.37 37.15 8.08
N GLN A 80 21.94 35.93 8.45
CA GLN A 80 22.19 35.35 9.77
C GLN A 80 23.24 34.25 9.69
N ASP A 81 24.10 34.19 10.70
CA ASP A 81 25.13 33.15 10.83
C ASP A 81 24.68 32.01 11.77
N GLN A 82 23.48 32.14 12.36
CA GLN A 82 22.81 31.13 13.17
C GLN A 82 21.31 31.15 12.87
N VAL A 83 20.74 29.98 12.59
CA VAL A 83 19.32 29.79 12.27
C VAL A 83 18.80 28.59 13.05
N THR A 84 17.60 28.73 13.61
CA THR A 84 16.90 27.63 14.30
C THR A 84 16.00 26.89 13.33
N ILE A 85 16.21 25.59 13.16
CA ILE A 85 15.35 24.70 12.40
C ILE A 85 14.39 23.99 13.35
N ARG A 86 13.10 24.26 13.16
CA ARG A 86 12.02 23.67 13.98
C ARG A 86 11.59 22.31 13.42
N GLN A 87 11.00 21.49 14.29
CA GLN A 87 10.43 20.17 13.98
C GLN A 87 11.48 19.17 13.46
N LEU A 88 12.71 19.29 13.96
CA LEU A 88 13.82 18.48 13.51
C LEU A 88 14.76 18.14 14.67
N ASP A 89 15.11 16.87 14.79
CA ASP A 89 16.09 16.40 15.78
C ASP A 89 17.52 16.66 15.30
N SER A 90 18.41 17.03 16.23
CA SER A 90 19.83 17.28 15.93
C SER A 90 20.54 16.08 15.30
N SER A 91 20.18 14.87 15.73
CA SER A 91 20.76 13.62 15.23
C SER A 91 20.41 13.37 13.75
N ALA A 92 19.15 13.55 13.38
CA ALA A 92 18.68 13.41 12.00
C ALA A 92 19.28 14.50 11.11
N LEU A 93 19.34 15.75 11.60
CA LEU A 93 20.00 16.84 10.89
C LEU A 93 21.48 16.53 10.64
N GLN A 94 22.21 16.08 11.66
CA GLN A 94 23.63 15.75 11.52
C GLN A 94 23.86 14.66 10.46
N ILE A 95 23.06 13.58 10.47
CA ILE A 95 23.16 12.51 9.48
C ILE A 95 22.92 13.03 8.05
N ILE A 96 21.93 13.90 7.87
CA ILE A 96 21.63 14.51 6.56
C ILE A 96 22.76 15.43 6.10
N ILE A 97 23.30 16.25 7.00
CA ILE A 97 24.40 17.15 6.67
C ILE A 97 25.66 16.33 6.31
N ASP A 98 25.97 15.30 7.08
CA ASP A 98 27.07 14.37 6.77
C ASP A 98 26.87 13.67 5.41
N PHE A 99 25.64 13.34 5.05
CA PHE A 99 25.29 12.83 3.72
C PHE A 99 25.58 13.87 2.62
N ILE A 100 25.21 15.14 2.79
CA ILE A 100 25.48 16.20 1.81
C ILE A 100 26.98 16.32 1.52
N TYR A 101 27.84 16.17 2.52
CA TYR A 101 29.28 16.27 2.36
C TYR A 101 29.96 14.96 1.89
N SER A 102 29.45 13.81 2.31
CA SER A 102 30.08 12.50 2.06
C SER A 102 29.49 11.72 0.88
N GLY A 103 28.25 12.03 0.48
CA GLY A 103 27.44 11.25 -0.46
C GLY A 103 27.02 9.88 0.07
N LYS A 104 27.15 9.62 1.38
CA LYS A 104 26.84 8.33 2.00
C LYS A 104 25.94 8.51 3.20
N ILE A 105 24.96 7.61 3.34
CA ILE A 105 24.03 7.62 4.46
C ILE A 105 23.82 6.20 4.95
N LEU A 106 23.78 6.03 6.27
CA LEU A 106 23.49 4.75 6.92
C LEU A 106 22.08 4.82 7.52
N ILE A 107 21.16 4.04 6.96
CA ILE A 107 19.77 3.97 7.41
C ILE A 107 19.60 2.72 8.28
N THR A 108 18.97 2.89 9.44
CA THR A 108 18.70 1.85 10.43
C THR A 108 17.27 1.97 10.94
N GLU A 109 16.74 0.92 11.56
CA GLU A 109 15.39 0.93 12.14
C GLU A 109 15.17 2.04 13.18
N GLN A 110 16.23 2.42 13.90
CA GLN A 110 16.15 3.43 14.95
C GLN A 110 16.17 4.86 14.38
N ASN A 111 16.90 5.08 13.29
CA ASN A 111 17.05 6.43 12.74
C ASN A 111 16.02 6.77 11.65
N VAL A 112 15.48 5.77 10.95
CA VAL A 112 14.59 5.99 9.80
C VAL A 112 13.32 6.77 10.17
N GLN A 113 12.81 6.58 11.39
CA GLN A 113 11.62 7.28 11.89
C GLN A 113 11.82 8.80 12.02
N GLY A 114 13.03 9.25 12.36
CA GLY A 114 13.37 10.68 12.38
C GLY A 114 13.91 11.18 11.03
N LEU A 115 14.64 10.32 10.32
CA LEU A 115 15.30 10.65 9.05
C LEU A 115 14.31 10.89 7.90
N LEU A 116 13.23 10.10 7.83
CA LEU A 116 12.20 10.27 6.81
C LEU A 116 11.50 11.65 6.91
N PRO A 117 10.93 12.06 8.08
CA PRO A 117 10.40 13.41 8.26
C PRO A 117 11.43 14.50 7.94
N ALA A 118 12.66 14.33 8.43
CA ALA A 118 13.75 15.27 8.24
C ALA A 118 14.08 15.49 6.75
N SER A 119 14.20 14.39 5.99
CA SER A 119 14.46 14.44 4.56
C SER A 119 13.32 15.11 3.78
N ASN A 120 12.08 14.91 4.21
CA ASN A 120 10.91 15.53 3.61
C ASN A 120 10.86 17.05 3.92
N LEU A 121 11.15 17.45 5.16
CA LEU A 121 11.22 18.86 5.57
C LEU A 121 12.32 19.61 4.81
N LEU A 122 13.53 19.03 4.77
CA LEU A 122 14.69 19.61 4.09
C LEU A 122 14.65 19.40 2.57
N GLN A 123 13.62 18.74 2.04
CA GLN A 123 13.41 18.50 0.61
C GLN A 123 14.58 17.78 -0.08
N ILE A 124 15.17 16.78 0.58
CA ILE A 124 16.26 15.97 0.03
C ILE A 124 15.67 14.64 -0.45
N GLN A 125 15.27 14.63 -1.72
CA GLN A 125 14.52 13.52 -2.31
C GLN A 125 15.29 12.19 -2.30
N GLU A 126 16.61 12.22 -2.55
CA GLU A 126 17.46 11.02 -2.57
C GLU A 126 17.44 10.29 -1.21
N VAL A 127 17.48 11.03 -0.11
CA VAL A 127 17.41 10.46 1.25
C VAL A 127 16.00 9.95 1.53
N LYS A 128 14.97 10.69 1.12
CA LYS A 128 13.57 10.27 1.27
C LYS A 128 13.31 8.94 0.57
N GLU A 129 13.77 8.79 -0.67
CA GLU A 129 13.64 7.57 -1.47
C GLU A 129 14.40 6.42 -0.83
N ALA A 130 15.66 6.62 -0.42
CA ALA A 130 16.44 5.59 0.28
C ALA A 130 15.78 5.11 1.59
N CYS A 131 15.15 6.03 2.35
CA CYS A 131 14.36 5.68 3.53
C CYS A 131 13.12 4.84 3.16
N CYS A 132 12.43 5.19 2.07
CA CYS A 132 11.28 4.43 1.59
C CYS A 132 11.67 3.02 1.13
N ASP A 133 12.77 2.88 0.39
CA ASP A 133 13.29 1.59 -0.07
C ASP A 133 13.68 0.70 1.12
N PHE A 134 14.32 1.28 2.14
CA PHE A 134 14.64 0.56 3.37
C PHE A 134 13.38 0.06 4.09
N LEU A 135 12.37 0.92 4.27
CA LEU A 135 11.11 0.55 4.92
C LEU A 135 10.36 -0.51 4.13
N GLN A 136 10.35 -0.42 2.80
CA GLN A 136 9.73 -1.42 1.93
C GLN A 136 10.41 -2.78 2.05
N ALA A 137 11.74 -2.82 2.15
CA ALA A 137 12.50 -4.06 2.34
C ALA A 137 12.30 -4.70 3.72
N GLN A 138 11.88 -3.93 4.72
CA GLN A 138 11.65 -4.37 6.10
C GLN A 138 10.16 -4.56 6.45
N LEU A 139 9.27 -4.62 5.45
CA LEU A 139 7.84 -4.84 5.69
C LEU A 139 7.59 -6.20 6.37
N CYS A 140 6.95 -6.15 7.54
CA CYS A 140 6.60 -7.29 8.37
C CYS A 140 5.17 -7.14 8.91
N PRO A 141 4.46 -8.23 9.26
CA PRO A 141 3.10 -8.14 9.80
C PRO A 141 3.01 -7.33 11.10
N THR A 142 4.12 -7.25 11.85
CA THR A 142 4.19 -6.52 13.12
C THR A 142 4.47 -5.04 12.99
N ASN A 143 4.94 -4.54 11.84
CA ASN A 143 5.33 -3.13 11.66
C ASN A 143 4.57 -2.42 10.53
N VAL A 144 3.84 -3.15 9.70
CA VAL A 144 3.18 -2.61 8.49
C VAL A 144 2.21 -1.47 8.82
N LEU A 145 1.51 -1.54 9.96
CA LEU A 145 0.58 -0.49 10.37
C LEU A 145 1.30 0.83 10.67
N GLY A 146 2.43 0.75 11.38
CA GLY A 146 3.30 1.90 11.63
C GLY A 146 3.87 2.47 10.33
N ILE A 147 4.31 1.61 9.40
CA ILE A 147 4.85 2.05 8.11
C ILE A 147 3.78 2.72 7.24
N ILE A 148 2.55 2.20 7.20
CA ILE A 148 1.42 2.83 6.50
C ILE A 148 1.16 4.24 7.08
N ALA A 149 1.11 4.36 8.41
CA ALA A 149 0.88 5.65 9.06
C ALA A 149 2.00 6.67 8.75
N LEU A 150 3.26 6.23 8.76
CA LEU A 150 4.40 7.07 8.39
C LEU A 150 4.36 7.48 6.91
N ALA A 151 4.02 6.55 6.02
CA ALA A 151 3.93 6.80 4.59
C ALA A 151 2.81 7.80 4.25
N ASP A 152 1.66 7.68 4.91
CA ASP A 152 0.53 8.61 4.77
C ASP A 152 0.92 10.02 5.27
N LEU A 153 1.51 10.10 6.47
CA LEU A 153 1.95 11.36 7.09
C LEU A 153 2.95 12.15 6.22
N HIS A 154 3.87 11.46 5.56
CA HIS A 154 4.90 12.08 4.72
C HIS A 154 4.60 12.02 3.22
N SER A 155 3.36 11.66 2.85
CA SER A 155 2.87 11.57 1.48
C SER A 155 3.79 10.74 0.56
N CYS A 156 4.30 9.62 1.07
CA CYS A 156 5.12 8.66 0.33
C CYS A 156 4.21 7.67 -0.39
N THR A 157 3.69 8.06 -1.56
CA THR A 157 2.64 7.31 -2.27
C THR A 157 3.06 5.91 -2.71
N THR A 158 4.32 5.74 -3.12
CA THR A 158 4.88 4.43 -3.52
C THR A 158 4.93 3.46 -2.36
N LEU A 159 5.52 3.89 -1.23
CA LEU A 159 5.60 3.12 0.00
C LEU A 159 4.21 2.83 0.58
N LEU A 160 3.30 3.81 0.53
CA LEU A 160 1.93 3.64 0.99
C LEU A 160 1.23 2.53 0.20
N THR A 161 1.28 2.61 -1.14
CA THR A 161 0.66 1.61 -2.02
C THR A 161 1.24 0.21 -1.77
N SER A 162 2.57 0.07 -1.68
CA SER A 162 3.20 -1.23 -1.45
C SER A 162 2.87 -1.79 -0.06
N SER A 163 2.80 -0.94 0.96
CA SER A 163 2.51 -1.33 2.34
C SER A 163 1.03 -1.71 2.50
N GLU A 164 0.12 -1.00 1.85
CA GLU A 164 -1.31 -1.34 1.81
C GLU A 164 -1.56 -2.68 1.09
N LEU A 165 -0.87 -2.93 -0.02
CA LEU A 165 -0.94 -4.24 -0.71
C LEU A 165 -0.41 -5.36 0.18
N TYR A 166 0.74 -5.15 0.85
CA TYR A 166 1.29 -6.13 1.80
C TYR A 166 0.31 -6.39 2.95
N PHE A 167 -0.26 -5.34 3.52
CA PHE A 167 -1.26 -5.43 4.58
C PHE A 167 -2.50 -6.21 4.13
N GLN A 168 -2.99 -6.00 2.90
CA GLN A 168 -4.13 -6.74 2.36
C GLN A 168 -3.84 -8.24 2.22
N GLN A 169 -2.62 -8.59 1.82
CA GLN A 169 -2.18 -9.99 1.65
C GLN A 169 -1.97 -10.70 2.99
N HIS A 170 -1.45 -10.01 4.00
CA HIS A 170 -1.09 -10.54 5.32
C HIS A 170 -2.03 -10.10 6.45
N PHE A 171 -3.26 -9.69 6.12
CA PHE A 171 -4.21 -9.13 7.08
C PHE A 171 -4.40 -10.02 8.32
N TRP A 172 -4.50 -11.33 8.12
CA TRP A 172 -4.70 -12.29 9.22
C TRP A 172 -3.60 -12.21 10.28
N ASP A 173 -2.33 -12.19 9.84
CA ASP A 173 -1.18 -12.13 10.74
C ASP A 173 -1.13 -10.78 11.48
N VAL A 174 -1.47 -9.69 10.78
CA VAL A 174 -1.54 -8.33 11.36
C VAL A 174 -2.66 -8.23 12.40
N ALA A 175 -3.82 -8.83 12.13
CA ALA A 175 -4.99 -8.77 13.00
C ALA A 175 -4.82 -9.55 14.33
N GLU A 176 -3.84 -10.45 14.40
CA GLU A 176 -3.43 -11.09 15.65
C GLU A 176 -2.49 -10.22 16.49
N GLY A 177 -1.77 -9.30 15.86
CA GLY A 177 -0.78 -8.42 16.51
C GLY A 177 -1.40 -7.38 17.46
N VAL A 178 -0.57 -6.91 18.40
CA VAL A 178 -0.95 -5.89 19.39
C VAL A 178 -1.15 -4.50 18.77
N GLU A 179 -0.40 -4.16 17.71
CA GLU A 179 -0.54 -2.89 16.99
C GLU A 179 -1.92 -2.74 16.34
N PHE A 180 -2.60 -3.85 16.02
CA PHE A 180 -3.96 -3.80 15.53
C PHE A 180 -4.93 -3.19 16.56
N LEU A 181 -4.68 -3.40 17.86
CA LEU A 181 -5.53 -2.90 18.94
C LEU A 181 -5.41 -1.39 19.15
N SER A 182 -4.30 -0.78 18.72
CA SER A 182 -4.08 0.67 18.81
C SER A 182 -4.65 1.46 17.64
N LEU A 183 -5.21 0.79 16.61
CA LEU A 183 -5.83 1.45 15.46
C LEU A 183 -7.02 2.35 15.86
N SER A 184 -7.16 3.48 15.17
CA SER A 184 -8.29 4.39 15.31
C SER A 184 -9.58 3.80 14.73
N SER A 185 -10.73 4.30 15.20
CA SER A 185 -12.05 3.85 14.71
C SER A 185 -12.23 4.12 13.21
N GLU A 186 -11.75 5.25 12.71
CA GLU A 186 -11.85 5.63 11.29
C GLU A 186 -11.10 4.65 10.39
N ILE A 187 -9.85 4.32 10.75
CA ILE A 187 -9.05 3.35 10.02
C ILE A 187 -9.72 1.98 10.12
N MET A 188 -10.20 1.57 11.30
CA MET A 188 -10.87 0.28 11.49
C MET A 188 -12.13 0.13 10.62
N VAL A 189 -12.98 1.15 10.52
CA VAL A 189 -14.16 1.14 9.64
C VAL A 189 -13.74 1.06 8.18
N ARG A 190 -12.78 1.88 7.75
CA ARG A 190 -12.23 1.86 6.38
C ARG A 190 -11.67 0.49 6.04
N LEU A 191 -10.96 -0.12 6.98
CA LEU A 191 -10.41 -1.46 6.84
C LEU A 191 -11.55 -2.46 6.60
N ILE A 192 -12.46 -2.66 7.54
CA ILE A 192 -13.51 -3.69 7.43
C ILE A 192 -14.44 -3.43 6.23
N SER A 193 -14.56 -2.19 5.75
CA SER A 193 -15.32 -1.86 4.55
C SER A 193 -14.67 -2.36 3.24
N SER A 194 -13.36 -2.66 3.25
CA SER A 194 -12.60 -3.06 2.06
C SER A 194 -12.84 -4.53 1.66
N ASP A 195 -13.12 -4.76 0.38
CA ASP A 195 -13.34 -6.12 -0.16
C ASP A 195 -12.04 -6.90 -0.41
N GLU A 196 -10.88 -6.24 -0.38
CA GLU A 196 -9.62 -6.74 -0.95
C GLU A 196 -8.76 -7.57 0.03
N PHE A 197 -9.26 -7.91 1.21
CA PHE A 197 -8.46 -8.64 2.20
C PHE A 197 -8.38 -10.14 1.94
N THR A 198 -7.17 -10.69 2.08
CA THR A 198 -6.94 -12.14 2.09
C THR A 198 -7.17 -12.66 3.49
N VAL A 199 -8.39 -13.13 3.78
CA VAL A 199 -8.74 -13.71 5.08
C VAL A 199 -9.22 -15.14 4.90
N PRO A 200 -8.79 -16.11 5.75
CA PRO A 200 -9.25 -17.50 5.66
C PRO A 200 -10.76 -17.66 5.83
N SER A 201 -11.38 -16.85 6.69
CA SER A 201 -12.83 -16.86 6.92
C SER A 201 -13.32 -15.53 7.52
N GLU A 202 -14.59 -15.19 7.26
CA GLU A 202 -15.26 -14.04 7.88
C GLU A 202 -15.39 -14.19 9.42
N GLU A 203 -15.28 -15.41 9.94
CA GLU A 203 -15.26 -15.70 11.38
C GLU A 203 -14.08 -15.01 12.05
N LYS A 204 -12.92 -14.99 11.38
CA LYS A 204 -11.71 -14.34 11.87
C LYS A 204 -11.82 -12.83 11.90
N ILE A 205 -12.47 -12.24 10.90
CA ILE A 205 -12.76 -10.80 10.88
C ILE A 205 -13.64 -10.42 12.07
N PHE A 206 -14.68 -11.22 12.34
CA PHE A 206 -15.52 -11.02 13.51
C PHE A 206 -14.72 -11.11 14.83
N GLU A 207 -13.87 -12.12 14.99
CA GLU A 207 -13.00 -12.25 16.18
C GLU A 207 -12.09 -11.04 16.37
N SER A 208 -11.47 -10.55 15.30
CA SER A 208 -10.59 -9.36 15.34
C SER A 208 -11.36 -8.10 15.71
N VAL A 209 -12.57 -7.90 15.18
CA VAL A 209 -13.44 -6.76 15.53
C VAL A 209 -13.83 -6.80 17.00
N ILE A 210 -14.27 -7.95 17.50
CA ILE A 210 -14.64 -8.10 18.91
C ILE A 210 -13.42 -7.90 19.81
N ARG A 211 -12.25 -8.42 19.43
CA ARG A 211 -11.00 -8.20 20.18
C ARG A 211 -10.64 -6.71 20.25
N TRP A 212 -10.76 -5.98 19.14
CA TRP A 212 -10.51 -4.54 19.09
C TRP A 212 -11.50 -3.73 19.93
N VAL A 213 -12.79 -4.09 19.94
CA VAL A 213 -13.80 -3.43 20.77
C VAL A 213 -13.60 -3.76 22.26
N LYS A 214 -13.25 -5.01 22.60
CA LYS A 214 -12.99 -5.43 23.99
C LYS A 214 -11.79 -4.72 24.63
N HIS A 215 -10.82 -4.28 23.83
CA HIS A 215 -9.67 -3.55 24.34
C HIS A 215 -10.04 -2.19 24.95
N ASP A 216 -11.06 -1.50 24.41
CA ASP A 216 -11.54 -0.23 24.94
C ASP A 216 -13.07 -0.14 24.79
N LEU A 217 -13.76 -0.75 25.75
CA LEU A 217 -15.22 -0.91 25.71
C LEU A 217 -15.97 0.42 25.83
N GLU A 218 -15.44 1.39 26.56
CA GLU A 218 -16.15 2.64 26.84
C GLU A 218 -16.24 3.52 25.60
N SER A 219 -15.13 3.70 24.89
CA SER A 219 -15.07 4.56 23.71
C SER A 219 -15.50 3.84 22.42
N ARG A 220 -15.27 2.52 22.32
CA ARG A 220 -15.45 1.78 21.05
C ARG A 220 -16.82 1.11 20.90
N LYS A 221 -17.59 0.93 21.97
CA LYS A 221 -18.93 0.32 21.92
C LYS A 221 -19.89 1.07 20.99
N GLN A 222 -19.73 2.38 20.83
CA GLN A 222 -20.53 3.20 19.90
C GLN A 222 -20.28 2.87 18.41
N PHE A 223 -19.08 2.41 18.06
CA PHE A 223 -18.71 2.08 16.67
C PHE A 223 -19.07 0.64 16.30
N LEU A 224 -19.36 -0.22 17.29
CA LEU A 224 -19.72 -1.62 17.06
C LEU A 224 -20.82 -1.80 16.00
N PRO A 225 -21.94 -1.05 15.98
CA PRO A 225 -22.98 -1.21 14.96
C PRO A 225 -22.50 -0.90 13.53
N GLN A 226 -21.62 0.10 13.37
CA GLN A 226 -21.05 0.47 12.07
C GLN A 226 -20.08 -0.61 11.59
N LEU A 227 -19.21 -1.10 12.47
CA LEU A 227 -18.28 -2.18 12.15
C LEU A 227 -19.05 -3.45 11.76
N MET A 228 -20.09 -3.80 12.52
CA MET A 228 -20.92 -4.98 12.29
C MET A 228 -21.73 -4.92 11.01
N GLU A 229 -22.00 -3.74 10.44
CA GLU A 229 -22.64 -3.57 9.12
C GLU A 229 -21.74 -4.11 7.99
N HIS A 230 -20.43 -3.94 8.14
CA HIS A 230 -19.43 -4.37 7.17
C HIS A 230 -18.93 -5.81 7.39
N VAL A 231 -19.21 -6.42 8.56
CA VAL A 231 -18.90 -7.84 8.81
C VAL A 231 -19.94 -8.74 8.14
N ARG A 232 -19.47 -9.64 7.26
CA ARG A 232 -20.33 -10.49 6.42
C ARG A 232 -20.73 -11.77 7.14
N LEU A 233 -21.34 -11.61 8.32
CA LEU A 233 -21.84 -12.69 9.15
C LEU A 233 -22.69 -13.75 8.39
N PRO A 234 -23.53 -13.41 7.38
CA PRO A 234 -24.27 -14.41 6.61
C PRO A 234 -23.40 -15.46 5.89
N LEU A 235 -22.12 -15.18 5.67
CA LEU A 235 -21.16 -16.06 5.02
C LEU A 235 -20.38 -16.96 6.00
N THR A 236 -20.57 -16.78 7.31
CA THR A 236 -19.95 -17.62 8.35
C THR A 236 -20.68 -18.95 8.54
N SER A 237 -20.03 -19.92 9.15
CA SER A 237 -20.64 -21.23 9.37
C SER A 237 -21.80 -21.15 10.39
N LYS A 238 -22.86 -21.95 10.16
CA LYS A 238 -24.04 -21.99 11.05
C LYS A 238 -23.65 -22.33 12.49
N ASP A 239 -22.73 -23.28 12.67
CA ASP A 239 -22.25 -23.72 13.98
C ASP A 239 -21.50 -22.62 14.73
N TYR A 240 -20.71 -21.80 14.01
CA TYR A 240 -19.98 -20.69 14.59
C TYR A 240 -20.91 -19.58 15.07
N ILE A 241 -21.93 -19.23 14.28
CA ILE A 241 -22.94 -18.23 14.66
C ILE A 241 -23.61 -18.63 15.98
N TRP A 242 -24.08 -19.88 16.09
CA TRP A 242 -24.73 -20.40 17.29
C TRP A 242 -23.83 -20.45 18.53
N LYS A 243 -22.55 -20.79 18.35
CA LYS A 243 -21.62 -20.94 19.46
C LYS A 243 -21.02 -19.61 19.94
N ASN A 244 -20.68 -18.71 19.02
CA ASN A 244 -19.85 -17.55 19.32
C ASN A 244 -20.65 -16.24 19.21
N VAL A 245 -21.39 -16.04 18.12
CA VAL A 245 -22.12 -14.79 17.87
C VAL A 245 -23.31 -14.64 18.82
N PHE A 246 -24.07 -15.72 19.07
CA PHE A 246 -25.22 -15.69 19.99
C PHE A 246 -24.86 -15.56 21.47
N LYS A 247 -23.63 -15.96 21.85
CA LYS A 247 -23.18 -15.92 23.24
C LYS A 247 -22.41 -14.64 23.58
N GLU A 248 -22.09 -13.81 22.60
CA GLU A 248 -21.29 -12.61 22.81
C GLU A 248 -22.14 -11.48 23.43
N PRO A 249 -21.87 -11.07 24.68
CA PRO A 249 -22.70 -10.10 25.40
C PRO A 249 -22.77 -8.73 24.71
N LEU A 250 -21.71 -8.33 23.99
CA LEU A 250 -21.64 -7.05 23.28
C LEU A 250 -22.72 -6.93 22.18
N LEU A 251 -23.10 -8.03 21.55
CA LEU A 251 -24.14 -8.05 20.52
C LEU A 251 -25.55 -8.10 21.14
N ILE A 252 -25.69 -8.71 22.32
CA ILE A 252 -26.95 -8.82 23.07
C ILE A 252 -27.32 -7.48 23.71
N ASP A 253 -26.35 -6.67 24.08
CA ASP A 253 -26.62 -5.36 24.68
C ASP A 253 -27.04 -4.30 23.64
N CYS A 254 -26.71 -4.49 22.36
CA CYS A 254 -26.97 -3.52 21.31
C CYS A 254 -28.19 -3.90 20.44
N SER A 255 -29.22 -3.03 20.42
CA SER A 255 -30.45 -3.25 19.65
C SER A 255 -30.22 -3.37 18.14
N LYS A 256 -29.31 -2.57 17.57
CA LYS A 256 -28.94 -2.65 16.13
C LYS A 256 -28.21 -3.95 15.79
N CYS A 257 -27.31 -4.40 16.67
CA CYS A 257 -26.58 -5.65 16.46
C CYS A 257 -27.50 -6.87 16.49
N LYS A 258 -28.54 -6.87 17.34
CA LYS A 258 -29.60 -7.90 17.30
C LYS A 258 -30.27 -7.97 15.93
N GLY A 259 -30.56 -6.83 15.31
CA GLY A 259 -31.13 -6.78 13.96
C GLY A 259 -30.27 -7.54 12.94
N TYR A 260 -28.96 -7.33 12.97
CA TYR A 260 -28.01 -8.05 12.11
C TYR A 260 -27.95 -9.55 12.39
N VAL A 261 -28.07 -9.99 13.65
CA VAL A 261 -28.13 -11.42 13.99
C VAL A 261 -29.43 -12.07 13.47
N PHE A 262 -30.56 -11.37 13.56
CA PHE A 262 -31.84 -11.85 12.99
C PHE A 262 -31.79 -11.94 11.46
N GLU A 263 -31.14 -10.98 10.80
CA GLU A 263 -30.92 -11.02 9.35
C GLU A 263 -30.12 -12.25 8.94
N VAL A 264 -29.06 -12.58 9.68
CA VAL A 264 -28.23 -13.77 9.44
C VAL A 264 -29.03 -15.07 9.62
N LEU A 265 -29.89 -15.15 10.64
CA LEU A 265 -30.79 -16.30 10.81
C LEU A 265 -31.76 -16.43 9.64
N ARG A 266 -32.36 -15.31 9.20
CA ARG A 266 -33.27 -15.26 8.05
C ARG A 266 -32.58 -15.74 6.78
N PHE A 267 -31.36 -15.26 6.52
CA PHE A 267 -30.55 -15.69 5.38
C PHE A 267 -30.24 -17.20 5.45
N ASN A 268 -29.84 -17.71 6.61
CA ASN A 268 -29.52 -19.12 6.81
C ASN A 268 -30.71 -20.06 6.64
N LEU A 269 -31.92 -19.59 6.99
CA LEU A 269 -33.19 -20.29 6.80
C LEU A 269 -33.59 -20.30 5.32
N LEU A 270 -33.55 -19.15 4.64
CA LEU A 270 -33.84 -19.02 3.22
C LEU A 270 -32.88 -19.84 2.34
N LYS A 271 -31.60 -19.91 2.72
CA LYS A 271 -30.59 -20.74 2.05
C LYS A 271 -30.89 -22.24 2.19
N SER A 272 -31.43 -22.70 3.32
CA SER A 272 -31.85 -24.11 3.48
C SER A 272 -33.11 -24.47 2.71
N GLU A 273 -33.94 -23.50 2.36
CA GLU A 273 -35.20 -23.71 1.62
C GLU A 273 -35.04 -23.59 0.09
N GLU A 274 -33.81 -23.41 -0.42
CA GLU A 274 -33.51 -23.21 -1.86
C GLU A 274 -34.31 -22.06 -2.53
N LEU A 275 -34.75 -21.05 -1.76
CA LEU A 275 -35.49 -19.90 -2.32
C LEU A 275 -34.50 -18.86 -2.89
N ILE A 276 -34.52 -18.69 -4.22
CA ILE A 276 -33.43 -18.12 -5.04
C ILE A 276 -33.29 -16.59 -4.97
N THR A 277 -34.22 -15.86 -4.37
CA THR A 277 -34.19 -14.38 -4.36
C THR A 277 -33.65 -13.83 -3.05
N ILE A 278 -32.36 -14.03 -2.82
CA ILE A 278 -31.67 -13.44 -1.67
C ILE A 278 -31.36 -11.96 -1.97
N PRO A 279 -31.74 -11.01 -1.10
CA PRO A 279 -31.38 -9.59 -1.26
C PRO A 279 -29.86 -9.43 -1.36
N TYR A 280 -29.42 -8.66 -2.36
CA TYR A 280 -28.01 -8.48 -2.69
C TYR A 280 -27.41 -7.34 -1.85
N ASP A 281 -27.16 -7.61 -0.57
CA ASP A 281 -26.58 -6.63 0.36
C ASP A 281 -25.07 -6.86 0.55
N ILE A 282 -24.34 -5.82 0.98
CA ILE A 282 -22.89 -5.83 1.24
C ILE A 282 -22.46 -7.00 2.13
N ARG A 283 -23.37 -7.45 3.01
CA ARG A 283 -23.20 -8.56 3.96
C ARG A 283 -23.30 -9.96 3.34
N THR A 284 -23.86 -10.08 2.14
CA THR A 284 -24.13 -11.35 1.44
C THR A 284 -23.17 -11.62 0.29
N LYS A 285 -22.33 -10.64 -0.07
CA LYS A 285 -21.29 -10.74 -1.11
C LYS A 285 -19.95 -11.15 -0.46
N PRO A 286 -19.25 -12.20 -0.88
CA PRO A 286 -17.93 -12.55 -0.35
C PRO A 286 -16.85 -11.48 -0.60
N ARG A 287 -15.85 -11.39 0.30
CA ARG A 287 -14.62 -10.61 0.07
C ARG A 287 -13.81 -11.22 -1.07
N ARG A 288 -13.17 -10.37 -1.87
CA ARG A 288 -12.38 -10.75 -3.03
C ARG A 288 -10.98 -10.19 -2.89
N PRO A 289 -10.06 -10.94 -2.26
CA PRO A 289 -8.65 -10.58 -2.27
C PRO A 289 -8.11 -10.64 -3.68
N GLY A 290 -7.89 -9.47 -4.29
CA GLY A 290 -7.43 -9.37 -5.66
C GLY A 290 -8.48 -9.84 -6.66
N SER A 291 -8.30 -9.42 -7.92
CA SER A 291 -9.16 -9.77 -9.04
C SER A 291 -9.05 -11.27 -9.38
N THR A 292 -9.52 -12.16 -8.52
CA THR A 292 -9.69 -13.57 -8.88
C THR A 292 -10.69 -13.61 -10.04
N PRO A 293 -10.28 -14.14 -11.20
CA PRO A 293 -11.11 -14.07 -12.37
C PRO A 293 -12.37 -14.89 -12.17
N LYS A 294 -13.51 -14.34 -12.57
CA LYS A 294 -14.80 -15.02 -12.56
C LYS A 294 -14.74 -16.21 -13.50
N VAL A 295 -14.49 -17.39 -12.95
CA VAL A 295 -14.55 -18.63 -13.74
C VAL A 295 -16.00 -19.06 -13.92
N ILE A 296 -16.40 -19.35 -15.15
CA ILE A 296 -17.75 -19.83 -15.45
C ILE A 296 -17.72 -21.35 -15.42
N LEU A 297 -18.37 -21.97 -14.43
CA LEU A 297 -18.47 -23.42 -14.37
C LEU A 297 -19.71 -23.89 -15.14
N ALA A 298 -19.49 -24.68 -16.18
CA ALA A 298 -20.51 -25.40 -16.92
C ALA A 298 -20.57 -26.84 -16.43
N VAL A 299 -21.69 -27.22 -15.81
CA VAL A 299 -21.89 -28.56 -15.23
C VAL A 299 -23.00 -29.28 -15.98
N GLY A 300 -22.69 -30.45 -16.55
CA GLY A 300 -23.67 -31.34 -17.18
C GLY A 300 -24.14 -30.90 -18.56
N GLY A 301 -25.28 -31.43 -19.02
CA GLY A 301 -25.88 -31.11 -20.32
C GLY A 301 -26.52 -32.29 -21.05
N VAL A 302 -27.18 -32.03 -22.18
CA VAL A 302 -27.68 -33.08 -23.09
C VAL A 302 -26.96 -32.94 -24.44
N GLY A 303 -26.12 -33.92 -24.76
CA GLY A 303 -25.42 -34.02 -26.04
C GLY A 303 -26.13 -34.98 -27.01
N LYS A 304 -25.61 -35.10 -28.23
CA LYS A 304 -26.14 -36.04 -29.27
C LYS A 304 -26.14 -37.51 -28.84
N LYS A 305 -25.38 -37.87 -27.79
CA LYS A 305 -25.22 -39.24 -27.25
C LYS A 305 -25.84 -39.42 -25.84
N GLY A 306 -26.64 -38.47 -25.36
CA GLY A 306 -27.29 -38.52 -24.05
C GLY A 306 -26.76 -37.48 -23.04
N ILE A 307 -27.02 -37.72 -21.76
CA ILE A 307 -26.67 -36.82 -20.64
C ILE A 307 -25.15 -36.76 -20.47
N LEU A 308 -24.60 -35.56 -20.50
CA LEU A 308 -23.19 -35.26 -20.28
C LEU A 308 -22.88 -35.29 -18.77
N VAL A 309 -21.79 -35.96 -18.43
CA VAL A 309 -21.27 -36.11 -17.05
C VAL A 309 -19.99 -35.28 -16.85
N SER A 310 -19.63 -34.48 -17.86
CA SER A 310 -18.45 -33.63 -17.87
C SER A 310 -18.74 -32.28 -17.22
N THR A 311 -17.72 -31.79 -16.53
CA THR A 311 -17.66 -30.42 -16.02
C THR A 311 -16.65 -29.68 -16.88
N GLU A 312 -16.95 -28.47 -17.32
CA GLU A 312 -16.00 -27.56 -17.98
C GLU A 312 -16.00 -26.24 -17.21
N TRP A 313 -14.86 -25.57 -17.11
CA TRP A 313 -14.81 -24.21 -16.57
C TRP A 313 -14.17 -23.27 -17.57
N TYR A 314 -14.70 -22.05 -17.66
CA TYR A 314 -14.17 -21.00 -18.51
C TYR A 314 -13.33 -20.05 -17.69
N ASP A 315 -12.11 -19.81 -18.13
CA ASP A 315 -11.24 -18.80 -17.55
C ASP A 315 -11.26 -17.53 -18.44
N PRO A 316 -11.80 -16.40 -17.95
CA PRO A 316 -11.83 -15.17 -18.71
C PRO A 316 -10.45 -14.49 -18.87
N THR A 317 -9.43 -14.89 -18.10
CA THR A 317 -8.07 -14.32 -18.25
C THR A 317 -7.34 -14.89 -19.46
N ILE A 318 -7.54 -16.18 -19.72
CA ILE A 318 -6.96 -16.88 -20.87
C ILE A 318 -7.96 -17.08 -22.01
N ASN A 319 -9.21 -16.63 -21.84
CA ASN A 319 -10.31 -16.72 -22.81
C ASN A 319 -10.51 -18.17 -23.33
N GLN A 320 -10.39 -19.16 -22.45
CA GLN A 320 -10.38 -20.58 -22.82
C GLN A 320 -11.24 -21.43 -21.87
N TRP A 321 -11.84 -22.48 -22.44
CA TRP A 321 -12.53 -23.53 -21.71
C TRP A 321 -11.55 -24.64 -21.33
N GLN A 322 -11.55 -25.01 -20.04
CA GLN A 322 -10.71 -26.07 -19.48
C GLN A 322 -11.59 -27.24 -18.98
N PRO A 323 -11.14 -28.50 -19.16
CA PRO A 323 -11.87 -29.66 -18.67
C PRO A 323 -11.78 -29.74 -17.14
N GLY A 324 -12.93 -29.97 -16.51
CA GLY A 324 -13.07 -30.17 -15.06
C GLY A 324 -13.34 -31.63 -14.67
N PRO A 325 -13.38 -31.94 -13.37
CA PRO A 325 -13.63 -33.28 -12.86
C PRO A 325 -15.01 -33.82 -13.27
N LYS A 326 -15.08 -35.13 -13.56
CA LYS A 326 -16.33 -35.81 -13.95
C LYS A 326 -17.29 -35.88 -12.76
N MET A 327 -18.58 -35.65 -13.03
CA MET A 327 -19.61 -35.72 -12.00
C MET A 327 -19.82 -37.16 -11.52
N ILE A 328 -20.08 -37.30 -10.21
CA ILE A 328 -20.30 -38.60 -9.56
C ILE A 328 -21.75 -39.10 -9.78
N THR A 329 -22.71 -38.20 -10.05
CA THR A 329 -24.13 -38.51 -10.25
C THR A 329 -24.66 -37.99 -11.59
N ARG A 330 -25.49 -38.79 -12.27
CA ARG A 330 -26.17 -38.40 -13.52
C ARG A 330 -27.42 -37.59 -13.18
N ASN A 331 -27.33 -36.26 -13.28
CA ASN A 331 -28.48 -35.38 -13.06
C ASN A 331 -29.12 -34.96 -14.39
N LEU A 332 -30.45 -35.03 -14.46
CA LEU A 332 -31.28 -34.78 -15.64
C LEU A 332 -31.53 -33.28 -15.92
N PHE A 333 -30.85 -32.39 -15.22
CA PHE A 333 -31.13 -30.96 -15.29
C PHE A 333 -30.49 -30.30 -16.52
N ILE A 334 -31.28 -29.41 -17.13
CA ILE A 334 -30.87 -28.44 -18.13
C ILE A 334 -29.69 -27.63 -17.55
N PHE A 335 -28.63 -27.47 -18.35
CA PHE A 335 -27.37 -26.77 -18.04
C PHE A 335 -27.46 -25.75 -16.91
N ARG A 336 -26.67 -25.96 -15.85
CA ARG A 336 -26.50 -25.01 -14.76
C ARG A 336 -25.19 -24.26 -14.98
N ILE A 337 -25.29 -23.00 -15.42
CA ILE A 337 -24.16 -22.09 -15.39
C ILE A 337 -24.12 -21.53 -13.97
N THR A 338 -23.04 -21.83 -13.26
CA THR A 338 -22.83 -21.31 -11.91
C THR A 338 -21.47 -20.63 -11.94
N SER A 339 -21.45 -19.33 -11.63
CA SER A 339 -20.19 -18.73 -11.19
C SER A 339 -19.84 -19.41 -9.87
N LEU A 340 -18.61 -19.89 -9.74
CA LEU A 340 -18.20 -20.80 -8.66
C LEU A 340 -18.45 -20.25 -7.24
N GLU A 341 -18.81 -18.96 -7.11
CA GLU A 341 -19.13 -18.31 -5.83
C GLU A 341 -20.48 -17.59 -5.78
N THR A 342 -21.26 -17.58 -6.86
CA THR A 342 -22.63 -17.05 -6.83
C THR A 342 -23.60 -18.15 -7.24
N HIS A 343 -24.54 -18.48 -6.33
CA HIS A 343 -25.75 -19.25 -6.64
C HIS A 343 -26.70 -18.49 -7.60
N LEU A 344 -26.17 -17.69 -8.52
CA LEU A 344 -26.92 -17.11 -9.63
C LEU A 344 -27.05 -18.19 -10.70
N GLN A 345 -28.18 -18.88 -10.67
CA GLN A 345 -28.58 -19.83 -11.70
C GLN A 345 -29.03 -19.07 -12.93
N TYR A 346 -28.22 -19.09 -13.99
CA TYR A 346 -28.73 -18.81 -15.32
C TYR A 346 -28.91 -20.14 -16.07
N VAL A 347 -30.14 -20.42 -16.47
CA VAL A 347 -30.46 -21.53 -17.36
C VAL A 347 -30.19 -21.06 -18.79
N CYS A 348 -29.07 -21.46 -19.38
CA CYS A 348 -28.76 -21.15 -20.78
C CYS A 348 -28.27 -22.39 -21.52
N LEU A 349 -28.75 -22.57 -22.75
CA LEU A 349 -28.34 -23.69 -23.62
C LEU A 349 -26.87 -23.53 -24.03
N GLN A 350 -26.03 -24.53 -23.75
CA GLN A 350 -24.56 -24.52 -23.95
C GLN A 350 -24.12 -24.08 -25.36
N LYS A 351 -24.88 -24.41 -26.41
CA LYS A 351 -24.55 -24.02 -27.79
C LYS A 351 -24.71 -22.52 -28.04
N THR A 352 -25.69 -21.89 -27.40
CA THR A 352 -25.98 -20.46 -27.59
C THR A 352 -24.98 -19.61 -26.80
N PHE A 353 -24.54 -20.07 -25.63
CA PHE A 353 -23.58 -19.34 -24.80
C PHE A 353 -22.14 -19.46 -25.32
N LYS A 354 -21.70 -20.66 -25.74
CA LYS A 354 -20.35 -20.86 -26.31
C LYS A 354 -20.17 -20.05 -27.61
N SER A 355 -21.19 -20.05 -28.47
CA SER A 355 -21.24 -19.19 -29.67
C SER A 355 -21.31 -17.68 -29.37
N TRP A 356 -21.67 -17.28 -28.15
CA TRP A 356 -21.74 -15.87 -27.73
C TRP A 356 -20.44 -15.39 -27.08
N CYS A 357 -19.72 -16.27 -26.37
CA CYS A 357 -18.38 -15.97 -25.84
C CYS A 357 -17.26 -16.10 -26.89
N ASP A 358 -17.45 -16.92 -27.93
CA ASP A 358 -16.48 -17.08 -29.03
C ASP A 358 -16.62 -15.99 -30.12
N LYS A 359 -17.52 -15.02 -29.96
CA LYS A 359 -17.65 -13.80 -30.78
C LYS A 359 -17.13 -12.61 -29.99
#